data_AF-A0A2L0BCG7-F1
#
_entry.id   AF-A0A2L0BCG7-F1
#
_cell.length_a   1.000
_cell.length_b   1.000
_cell.length_c   1.000
_cell.angle_alpha   90.00
_cell.angle_beta   90.00
_cell.angle_gamma   90.00
#
_symmetry.space_group_name_H-M   'P 1'
#
loop_
_entity.id
_entity.type
_entity.pdbx_description
1 polymer ?
#
loop_
_entity_poly.entity_id
_entity_poly.type
_entity_poly.pdbx_seq_one_letter_code
_entity_poly.pdbx_strand_id
1 'polypeptide(L)'
;AVGIHGDDIDAVIETYNLLSERYFTHASPTLFAAATPKPQLSSCFLLMMPDDSLAGIMECLTQCATISKSAGGIGVNVHNIRATGSYIAGTNGVSNGLVPMLRVFNNLARYVDQGGNKRPGAFAIYLEPWHADVFEFLNLKKNTGKEEMRARDLFYALWIPDLFMQRVEKGETWSLMCPDECQGLSDCWGEKFEALYTKYEAEGKYREQISAQKLWHAIVVSQIETGTPYMLYKDACNRKSNQQNLGTIKSSNLCTEIIEYTAPDEIAVCNLASIAVNMFVKPDRKTYDFKRLKEVTKTVTRNLNKIIDINYYPLEQARNSNMRHRPIGIGIQGLADAFILLRMPFDSEEAAKLNQQVFETIYYGALEASCELAERDQPYSTYEGSPVSKGILQYDMWKKTPTDLWDWLALKEKIAKHGIRNSLLLAPMPTASTAQILGNNESFEPYTSNIYTRRVLSGEFFVVNQHLVNDLTELGLWNDVIKNQIIANYGSIQNIPGIPDNLKQI
;
A
#
# COMPACT_ATOMS: atom_id res chain seq x y z
N ALA A 1 15.20 3.41 -18.43
CA ALA A 1 15.36 2.32 -19.39
C ALA A 1 16.75 1.67 -19.29
N VAL A 2 17.84 2.34 -19.70
CA VAL A 2 19.21 1.80 -19.62
C VAL A 2 19.57 1.29 -18.23
N GLY A 3 19.30 2.08 -17.17
CA GLY A 3 19.58 1.65 -15.80
C GLY A 3 18.86 0.38 -15.33
N ILE A 4 17.79 -0.06 -16.02
CA ILE A 4 17.04 -1.29 -15.71
C ILE A 4 17.52 -2.47 -16.56
N HIS A 5 17.88 -2.21 -17.82
CA HIS A 5 18.09 -3.25 -18.82
C HIS A 5 19.56 -3.46 -19.20
N GLY A 6 20.46 -2.54 -18.85
CA GLY A 6 21.87 -2.62 -19.20
C GLY A 6 22.06 -2.76 -20.71
N ASP A 7 22.75 -3.83 -21.11
CA ASP A 7 23.12 -4.11 -22.50
C ASP A 7 21.99 -4.76 -23.34
N ASP A 8 20.84 -5.06 -22.74
CA ASP A 8 19.65 -5.54 -23.46
C ASP A 8 18.95 -4.37 -24.18
N ILE A 9 19.52 -3.95 -25.31
CA ILE A 9 19.11 -2.75 -26.05
C ILE A 9 17.67 -2.84 -26.56
N ASP A 10 17.20 -4.02 -26.93
CA ASP A 10 15.82 -4.21 -27.37
C ASP A 10 14.84 -3.90 -26.22
N ALA A 11 15.10 -4.42 -25.02
CA ALA A 11 14.31 -4.09 -23.83
C ALA A 11 14.47 -2.61 -23.40
N VAL A 12 15.65 -2.01 -23.60
CA VAL A 12 15.86 -0.57 -23.39
C VAL A 12 14.92 0.24 -24.27
N ILE A 13 14.86 -0.06 -25.58
CA ILE A 13 14.04 0.68 -26.53
C ILE A 13 12.55 0.44 -26.24
N GLU A 14 12.14 -0.81 -25.97
CA GLU A 14 10.76 -1.15 -25.61
C GLU A 14 10.31 -0.31 -24.39
N THR A 15 11.08 -0.35 -23.31
CA THR A 15 10.76 0.38 -22.08
C THR A 15 10.84 1.89 -22.27
N TYR A 16 11.79 2.41 -23.04
CA TYR A 16 11.89 3.83 -23.34
C TYR A 16 10.65 4.34 -24.05
N ASN A 17 10.23 3.68 -25.14
CA ASN A 17 9.08 4.10 -25.93
C ASN A 17 7.81 4.13 -25.08
N LEU A 18 7.55 3.06 -24.30
CA LEU A 18 6.38 2.99 -23.43
C LEU A 18 6.39 4.05 -22.32
N LEU A 19 7.57 4.38 -21.75
CA LEU A 19 7.70 5.47 -20.76
C LEU A 19 7.51 6.84 -21.42
N SER A 20 8.11 7.10 -22.59
CA SER A 20 8.01 8.39 -23.28
C SER A 20 6.61 8.66 -23.82
N GLU A 21 5.90 7.61 -24.22
CA GLU A 21 4.50 7.68 -24.66
C GLU A 21 3.53 7.65 -23.48
N ARG A 22 4.04 7.58 -22.24
CA ARG A 22 3.29 7.67 -20.98
C ARG A 22 2.33 6.51 -20.71
N TYR A 23 2.56 5.33 -21.30
CA TYR A 23 1.75 4.13 -21.02
C TYR A 23 1.86 3.65 -19.57
N PHE A 24 3.02 3.83 -18.96
CA PHE A 24 3.25 3.58 -17.54
C PHE A 24 4.39 4.46 -17.04
N THR A 25 4.63 4.44 -15.73
CA THR A 25 5.84 4.99 -15.14
C THR A 25 6.32 4.11 -13.99
N HIS A 26 7.63 4.11 -13.75
CA HIS A 26 8.19 3.55 -12.52
C HIS A 26 7.99 4.53 -11.36
N ALA A 27 8.09 4.01 -10.13
CA ALA A 27 8.00 4.85 -8.93
C ALA A 27 9.17 5.84 -8.83
N SER A 28 8.96 6.92 -8.06
CA SER A 28 9.93 8.01 -7.92
C SER A 28 11.36 7.57 -7.57
N PRO A 29 11.61 6.61 -6.65
CA PRO A 29 12.97 6.15 -6.36
C PRO A 29 13.68 5.56 -7.58
N THR A 30 12.97 4.78 -8.39
CA THR A 30 13.51 4.26 -9.65
C THR A 30 13.83 5.39 -10.63
N LEU A 31 12.94 6.39 -10.76
CA LEU A 31 13.16 7.55 -11.63
C LEU A 31 14.36 8.39 -11.17
N PHE A 32 14.59 8.51 -9.86
CA PHE A 32 15.70 9.30 -9.30
C PHE A 32 17.05 8.57 -9.36
N ALA A 33 17.07 7.26 -9.16
CA ALA A 33 18.30 6.53 -8.86
C ALA A 33 18.73 5.51 -9.94
N ALA A 34 17.90 5.20 -10.93
CA ALA A 34 18.31 4.31 -12.02
C ALA A 34 19.54 4.87 -12.76
N ALA A 35 20.53 4.02 -13.03
CA ALA A 35 21.82 4.39 -13.62
C ALA A 35 22.69 5.38 -12.78
N THR A 36 22.45 5.47 -11.47
CA THR A 36 23.32 6.21 -10.53
C THR A 36 24.30 5.27 -9.82
N PRO A 37 25.36 5.78 -9.14
CA PRO A 37 26.36 4.93 -8.47
C PRO A 37 25.81 3.99 -7.37
N LYS A 38 24.69 4.37 -6.73
CA LYS A 38 24.01 3.55 -5.72
C LYS A 38 22.51 3.53 -6.05
N PRO A 39 22.08 2.65 -6.98
CA PRO A 39 20.72 2.64 -7.49
C PRO A 39 19.77 2.00 -6.48
N GLN A 40 19.32 2.77 -5.48
CA GLN A 40 18.21 2.36 -4.62
C GLN A 40 16.90 2.68 -5.35
N LEU A 41 16.25 1.66 -5.88
CA LEU A 41 15.11 1.75 -6.81
C LEU A 41 13.77 1.38 -6.15
N SER A 42 13.81 0.66 -5.03
CA SER A 42 12.63 0.22 -4.29
C SER A 42 12.01 1.33 -3.43
N SER A 43 10.69 1.33 -3.24
CA SER A 43 10.00 2.46 -2.61
C SER A 43 9.66 2.28 -1.15
N CYS A 44 9.33 1.04 -0.76
CA CYS A 44 8.70 0.75 0.52
C CYS A 44 9.42 -0.41 1.19
N PHE A 45 9.55 -0.32 2.51
CA PHE A 45 10.15 -1.34 3.37
C PHE A 45 9.21 -1.68 4.51
N LEU A 46 9.12 -2.96 4.86
CA LEU A 46 8.33 -3.44 5.99
C LEU A 46 9.29 -4.12 6.98
N LEU A 47 9.23 -3.69 8.23
CA LEU A 47 10.06 -4.21 9.30
C LEU A 47 9.17 -4.78 10.40
N MET A 48 9.69 -5.82 11.04
CA MET A 48 9.23 -6.21 12.36
C MET A 48 10.24 -5.74 13.40
N MET A 49 9.73 -5.39 14.58
CA MET A 49 10.58 -5.20 15.74
C MET A 49 11.31 -6.51 16.06
N PRO A 50 12.66 -6.58 16.02
CA PRO A 50 13.39 -7.84 16.12
C PRO A 50 13.15 -8.59 17.43
N ASP A 51 13.12 -7.86 18.55
CA ASP A 51 13.00 -8.42 19.89
C ASP A 51 12.44 -7.38 20.88
N ASP A 52 11.81 -7.84 21.96
CA ASP A 52 11.34 -7.01 23.08
C ASP A 52 12.47 -6.74 24.08
N SER A 53 13.51 -6.09 23.57
CA SER A 53 14.69 -5.69 24.33
C SER A 53 15.26 -4.37 23.82
N LEU A 54 16.06 -3.71 24.66
CA LEU A 54 16.74 -2.47 24.23
C LEU A 54 17.61 -2.71 22.98
N ALA A 55 18.27 -3.86 22.90
CA ALA A 55 19.09 -4.22 21.74
C ALA A 55 18.23 -4.34 20.47
N GLY A 56 17.11 -5.07 20.53
CA GLY A 56 16.18 -5.19 19.40
C GLY A 56 15.58 -3.85 18.97
N ILE A 57 15.20 -2.99 19.93
CA ILE A 57 14.68 -1.65 19.66
C ILE A 57 15.73 -0.78 18.96
N MET A 58 16.98 -0.78 19.45
CA MET A 58 18.07 0.00 18.87
C MET A 58 18.49 -0.52 17.49
N GLU A 59 18.41 -1.84 17.27
CA GLU A 59 18.61 -2.43 15.95
C GLU A 59 17.54 -1.95 14.97
N CYS A 60 16.25 -2.03 15.34
CA CYS A 60 15.15 -1.54 14.51
C CYS A 60 15.29 -0.06 14.17
N LEU A 61 15.66 0.79 15.14
CA LEU A 61 15.96 2.20 14.90
C LEU A 61 17.10 2.39 13.89
N THR A 62 18.17 1.60 14.01
CA THR A 62 19.31 1.66 13.08
C THR A 62 18.91 1.24 11.67
N GLN A 63 18.10 0.19 11.55
CA GLN A 63 17.55 -0.27 10.28
C GLN A 63 16.67 0.83 9.65
N CYS A 64 15.75 1.42 10.42
CA CYS A 64 14.91 2.54 9.99
C CYS A 64 15.75 3.75 9.53
N ALA A 65 16.78 4.12 10.27
CA ALA A 65 17.67 5.23 9.93
C ALA A 65 18.37 4.99 8.58
N THR A 66 18.86 3.77 8.37
CA THR A 66 19.60 3.38 7.15
C THR A 66 18.68 3.38 5.93
N ILE A 67 17.45 2.88 6.09
CA ILE A 67 16.42 2.89 5.04
C ILE A 67 15.97 4.33 4.74
N SER A 68 15.65 5.12 5.77
CA SER A 68 15.18 6.51 5.62
C SER A 68 16.23 7.36 4.91
N LYS A 69 17.52 7.19 5.24
CA LYS A 69 18.62 7.86 4.52
C LYS A 69 18.60 7.62 3.01
N SER A 70 18.08 6.46 2.59
CA SER A 70 17.99 6.06 1.18
C SER A 70 16.61 6.32 0.57
N ALA A 71 15.81 7.21 1.16
CA ALA A 71 14.50 7.66 0.68
C ALA A 71 13.38 6.60 0.64
N GLY A 72 13.51 5.52 1.41
CA GLY A 72 12.47 4.49 1.55
C GLY A 72 11.38 4.86 2.57
N GLY A 73 10.10 4.65 2.21
CA GLY A 73 8.99 4.70 3.17
C GLY A 73 8.93 3.42 4.02
N ILE A 74 8.57 3.54 5.30
CA ILE A 74 8.72 2.43 6.26
C ILE A 74 7.39 2.09 6.93
N GLY A 75 7.04 0.81 6.95
CA GLY A 75 6.05 0.24 7.87
C GLY A 75 6.75 -0.58 8.95
N VAL A 76 6.43 -0.36 10.24
CA VAL A 76 7.02 -1.10 11.36
C VAL A 76 5.90 -1.65 12.24
N ASN A 77 5.87 -2.97 12.48
CA ASN A 77 5.03 -3.53 13.54
C ASN A 77 5.74 -3.52 14.89
N VAL A 78 5.00 -3.17 15.93
CA VAL A 78 5.49 -3.07 17.32
C VAL A 78 4.67 -3.92 18.30
N HIS A 79 3.94 -4.91 17.79
CA HIS A 79 3.01 -5.76 18.56
C HIS A 79 3.66 -6.53 19.69
N ASN A 80 4.95 -6.84 19.56
CA ASN A 80 5.72 -7.66 20.49
C ASN A 80 6.37 -6.86 21.63
N ILE A 81 6.33 -5.53 21.60
CA ILE A 81 6.92 -4.71 22.68
C ILE A 81 6.02 -4.70 23.90
N ARG A 82 6.59 -4.98 25.08
CA ARG A 82 5.82 -5.03 26.33
C ARG A 82 5.13 -3.70 26.65
N ALA A 83 3.90 -3.80 27.16
CA ALA A 83 3.08 -2.65 27.53
C ALA A 83 3.56 -1.93 28.80
N THR A 84 3.08 -0.71 29.02
CA THR A 84 3.35 0.10 30.22
C THR A 84 3.10 -0.69 31.51
N GLY A 85 4.00 -0.58 32.48
CA GLY A 85 3.90 -1.25 33.78
C GLY A 85 4.34 -2.72 33.80
N SER A 86 4.72 -3.29 32.66
CA SER A 86 5.20 -4.68 32.58
C SER A 86 6.59 -4.83 33.21
N TYR A 87 6.82 -5.96 33.88
CA TYR A 87 8.06 -6.21 34.62
C TYR A 87 9.28 -6.33 33.69
N ILE A 88 10.45 -5.88 34.16
CA ILE A 88 11.74 -6.03 33.47
C ILE A 88 12.69 -6.77 34.41
N ALA A 89 12.88 -8.07 34.16
CA ALA A 89 13.68 -8.96 35.02
C ALA A 89 15.14 -8.48 35.18
N GLY A 90 15.78 -8.01 34.11
CA GLY A 90 17.19 -7.64 34.12
C GLY A 90 17.52 -6.40 34.97
N THR A 91 16.60 -5.44 35.10
CA THR A 91 16.80 -4.18 35.84
C THR A 91 15.94 -4.07 37.09
N ASN A 92 15.11 -5.09 37.37
CA ASN A 92 14.10 -5.09 38.41
C ASN A 92 13.18 -3.85 38.36
N GLY A 93 12.92 -3.34 37.15
CA GLY A 93 12.10 -2.16 36.89
C GLY A 93 10.79 -2.49 36.20
N VAL A 94 10.06 -1.46 35.79
CA VAL A 94 8.84 -1.56 34.98
C VAL A 94 9.02 -0.85 33.64
N SER A 95 8.39 -1.37 32.59
CA SER A 95 8.38 -0.77 31.27
C SER A 95 7.58 0.52 31.25
N ASN A 96 8.07 1.51 30.50
CA ASN A 96 7.34 2.73 30.22
C ASN A 96 6.42 2.60 28.98
N GLY A 97 6.34 1.40 28.38
CA GLY A 97 5.45 1.07 27.27
C GLY A 97 5.83 1.67 25.92
N LEU A 98 4.87 1.68 25.00
CA LEU A 98 5.08 2.09 23.60
C LEU A 98 5.37 3.58 23.44
N VAL A 99 4.73 4.46 24.23
CA VAL A 99 4.77 5.91 23.98
C VAL A 99 6.20 6.47 24.00
N PRO A 100 7.04 6.22 25.03
CA PRO A 100 8.41 6.75 25.04
C PRO A 100 9.29 6.16 23.94
N MET A 101 9.10 4.87 23.61
CA MET A 101 9.81 4.23 22.49
C MET A 101 9.49 4.93 21.18
N LEU A 102 8.20 5.12 20.88
CA LEU A 102 7.75 5.74 19.63
C LEU A 102 8.17 7.21 19.51
N ARG A 103 8.41 7.91 20.63
CA ARG A 103 9.03 9.25 20.59
C ARG A 103 10.47 9.23 20.08
N VAL A 104 11.23 8.17 20.35
CA VAL A 104 12.57 8.00 19.77
C VAL A 104 12.48 7.80 18.26
N PHE A 105 11.55 6.96 17.79
CA PHE A 105 11.27 6.79 16.36
C PHE A 105 10.83 8.10 15.70
N ASN A 106 9.99 8.90 16.38
CA ASN A 106 9.55 10.20 15.90
C ASN A 106 10.73 11.15 15.68
N ASN A 107 11.61 11.27 16.67
CA ASN A 107 12.78 12.14 16.57
C ASN A 107 13.75 11.65 15.48
N LEU A 108 13.88 10.33 15.31
CA LEU A 108 14.65 9.76 14.21
C LEU A 108 14.07 10.13 12.84
N ALA A 109 12.75 10.03 12.66
CA ALA A 109 12.08 10.39 11.41
C ALA A 109 12.31 11.86 11.04
N ARG A 110 12.34 12.76 12.04
CA ARG A 110 12.67 14.17 11.87
C ARG A 110 14.15 14.40 11.53
N TYR A 111 15.05 13.64 12.15
CA TYR A 111 16.49 13.81 11.99
C TYR A 111 16.98 13.32 10.63
N VAL A 112 16.48 12.17 10.16
CA VAL A 112 16.89 11.55 8.90
C VAL A 112 15.91 11.92 7.78
N ASP A 113 16.01 13.18 7.34
CA ASP A 113 15.13 13.83 6.35
C ASP A 113 15.49 13.57 4.88
N GLN A 114 16.06 12.40 4.59
CA GLN A 114 16.43 11.94 3.24
C GLN A 114 17.44 12.86 2.52
N GLY A 115 18.34 13.51 3.26
CA GLY A 115 19.52 14.19 2.72
C GLY A 115 19.32 15.68 2.41
N GLY A 116 18.76 16.44 3.36
CA GLY A 116 18.58 17.89 3.23
C GLY A 116 17.18 18.30 2.82
N ASN A 117 16.18 17.67 3.45
CA ASN A 117 14.75 17.98 3.34
C ASN A 117 14.15 17.79 1.93
N LYS A 118 14.74 16.90 1.10
CA LYS A 118 14.13 16.50 -0.17
C LYS A 118 12.78 15.81 0.05
N ARG A 119 12.64 15.07 1.16
CA ARG A 119 11.40 14.44 1.62
C ARG A 119 11.54 14.03 3.10
N PRO A 120 10.63 14.41 4.01
CA PRO A 120 10.70 13.99 5.41
C PRO A 120 10.69 12.46 5.56
N GLY A 121 11.42 11.93 6.56
CA GLY A 121 11.30 10.52 6.94
C GLY A 121 9.87 10.20 7.35
N ALA A 122 9.31 9.10 6.85
CA ALA A 122 7.91 8.75 7.06
C ALA A 122 7.77 7.28 7.46
N PHE A 123 7.40 7.04 8.72
CA PHE A 123 7.22 5.70 9.27
C PHE A 123 5.76 5.51 9.68
N ALA A 124 5.12 4.44 9.22
CA ALA A 124 3.84 3.97 9.72
C ALA A 124 4.07 2.89 10.77
N ILE A 125 3.53 3.10 11.97
CA ILE A 125 3.60 2.16 13.07
C ILE A 125 2.31 1.34 13.09
N TYR A 126 2.45 0.02 13.09
CA TYR A 126 1.36 -0.95 13.12
C TYR A 126 1.21 -1.54 14.52
N LEU A 127 -0.02 -1.52 15.04
CA LEU A 127 -0.37 -2.11 16.34
C LEU A 127 -1.67 -2.92 16.24
N GLU A 128 -1.71 -4.11 16.85
CA GLU A 128 -2.95 -4.88 17.01
C GLU A 128 -3.80 -4.32 18.16
N PRO A 129 -5.14 -4.25 18.03
CA PRO A 129 -6.01 -3.55 18.99
C PRO A 129 -6.16 -4.23 20.35
N TRP A 130 -5.62 -5.44 20.54
CA TRP A 130 -5.56 -6.08 21.87
C TRP A 130 -4.43 -5.55 22.73
N HIS A 131 -3.47 -4.81 22.18
CA HIS A 131 -2.32 -4.34 22.93
C HIS A 131 -2.73 -3.36 24.04
N ALA A 132 -2.20 -3.51 25.25
CA ALA A 132 -2.64 -2.71 26.40
C ALA A 132 -2.37 -1.20 26.29
N ASP A 133 -1.37 -0.78 25.53
CA ASP A 133 -1.11 0.65 25.25
C ASP A 133 -1.95 1.23 24.09
N VAL A 134 -2.95 0.52 23.55
CA VAL A 134 -3.69 0.94 22.33
C VAL A 134 -4.38 2.31 22.46
N PHE A 135 -4.91 2.67 23.63
CA PHE A 135 -5.54 3.99 23.80
C PHE A 135 -4.54 5.13 23.70
N GLU A 136 -3.36 4.98 24.31
CA GLU A 136 -2.31 5.98 24.23
C GLU A 136 -1.72 6.05 22.82
N PHE A 137 -1.59 4.90 22.16
CA PHE A 137 -1.20 4.82 20.75
C PHE A 137 -2.12 5.65 19.84
N LEU A 138 -3.44 5.56 20.02
CA LEU A 138 -4.43 6.36 19.29
C LEU A 138 -4.31 7.87 19.55
N ASN A 139 -3.73 8.28 20.68
CA ASN A 139 -3.58 9.69 21.04
C ASN A 139 -2.28 10.32 20.52
N LEU A 140 -1.32 9.53 20.02
CA LEU A 140 0.03 10.01 19.70
C LEU A 140 0.09 11.08 18.60
N LYS A 141 -0.86 11.07 17.65
CA LYS A 141 -0.93 12.05 16.54
C LYS A 141 -1.79 13.27 16.83
N LYS A 142 -2.53 13.28 17.94
CA LYS A 142 -3.45 14.36 18.27
C LYS A 142 -2.69 15.69 18.46
N ASN A 143 -3.28 16.78 17.99
CA ASN A 143 -2.68 18.10 18.15
C ASN A 143 -2.71 18.57 19.61
N THR A 144 -3.78 18.23 20.34
CA THR A 144 -3.98 18.58 21.76
C THR A 144 -3.32 17.59 22.71
N GLY A 145 -3.06 18.01 23.94
CA GLY A 145 -2.50 17.20 25.04
C GLY A 145 -1.01 17.42 25.29
N LYS A 146 -0.45 16.63 26.22
CA LYS A 146 0.94 16.78 26.69
C LYS A 146 1.95 16.37 25.64
N GLU A 147 2.96 17.20 25.39
CA GLU A 147 3.95 16.98 24.31
C GLU A 147 4.79 15.72 24.53
N GLU A 148 5.07 15.38 25.78
CA GLU A 148 5.78 14.16 26.14
C GLU A 148 5.00 12.87 25.85
N MET A 149 3.72 12.98 25.51
CA MET A 149 2.82 11.89 25.12
C MET A 149 2.46 11.95 23.62
N ARG A 150 3.27 12.62 22.79
CA ARG A 150 2.99 12.82 21.36
C ARG A 150 4.17 12.43 20.49
N ALA A 151 3.84 11.96 19.28
CA ALA A 151 4.78 11.60 18.23
C ALA A 151 4.10 11.84 16.86
N ARG A 152 3.95 13.12 16.50
CA ARG A 152 3.09 13.56 15.38
C ARG A 152 3.70 13.36 14.00
N ASP A 153 5.03 13.20 13.91
CA ASP A 153 5.75 12.99 12.66
C ASP A 153 5.66 11.53 12.18
N LEU A 154 5.16 10.62 13.02
CA LEU A 154 4.84 9.25 12.65
C LEU A 154 3.42 9.13 12.08
N PHE A 155 3.18 8.04 11.36
CA PHE A 155 1.87 7.58 10.95
C PHE A 155 1.47 6.36 11.79
N TYR A 156 0.16 6.16 11.96
CA TYR A 156 -0.37 5.14 12.85
C TYR A 156 -1.35 4.26 12.09
N ALA A 157 -1.28 2.96 12.31
CA ALA A 157 -2.09 1.96 11.66
C ALA A 157 -2.51 0.88 12.65
N LEU A 158 -3.75 0.42 12.52
CA LEU A 158 -4.25 -0.74 13.25
C LEU A 158 -4.20 -1.98 12.38
N TRP A 159 -3.72 -3.09 12.96
CA TRP A 159 -3.70 -4.42 12.37
C TRP A 159 -4.77 -5.27 13.05
N ILE A 160 -5.98 -5.24 12.49
CA ILE A 160 -7.21 -5.58 13.17
C ILE A 160 -7.60 -7.05 12.92
N PRO A 161 -7.71 -7.90 13.96
CA PRO A 161 -8.28 -9.24 13.82
C PRO A 161 -9.81 -9.18 13.63
N ASP A 162 -10.37 -10.13 12.89
CA ASP A 162 -11.81 -10.29 12.63
C ASP A 162 -12.58 -10.32 13.97
N LEU A 163 -12.02 -10.98 15.00
CA LEU A 163 -12.60 -11.06 16.35
C LEU A 163 -12.91 -9.70 16.96
N PHE A 164 -12.02 -8.71 16.81
CA PHE A 164 -12.27 -7.38 17.37
C PHE A 164 -13.54 -6.77 16.76
N MET A 165 -13.69 -6.85 15.44
CA MET A 165 -14.87 -6.33 14.74
C MET A 165 -16.14 -7.07 15.14
N GLN A 166 -16.07 -8.41 15.28
CA GLN A 166 -17.20 -9.22 15.75
C GLN A 166 -17.64 -8.80 17.18
N ARG A 167 -16.69 -8.52 18.08
CA ARG A 167 -17.00 -8.09 19.46
C ARG A 167 -17.56 -6.66 19.50
N VAL A 168 -17.09 -5.76 18.64
CA VAL A 168 -17.66 -4.40 18.50
C VAL A 168 -19.13 -4.49 18.07
N GLU A 169 -19.42 -5.30 17.05
CA GLU A 169 -20.77 -5.49 16.52
C GLU A 169 -21.72 -6.06 17.58
N LYS A 170 -21.28 -7.07 18.35
CA LYS A 170 -22.09 -7.72 19.40
C LYS A 170 -22.12 -6.95 20.72
N GLY A 171 -21.36 -5.87 20.86
CA GLY A 171 -21.23 -5.13 22.13
C GLY A 171 -20.55 -5.93 23.24
N GLU A 172 -19.65 -6.85 22.88
CA GLU A 172 -18.96 -7.74 23.80
C GLU A 172 -17.74 -7.08 24.47
N THR A 173 -17.16 -7.81 25.45
CA THR A 173 -15.95 -7.39 26.15
C THR A 173 -14.72 -7.59 25.27
N TRP A 174 -13.75 -6.68 25.36
CA TRP A 174 -12.44 -6.77 24.74
C TRP A 174 -11.36 -6.70 25.83
N SER A 175 -10.45 -7.67 25.83
CA SER A 175 -9.35 -7.77 26.78
C SER A 175 -8.08 -7.13 26.20
N LEU A 176 -7.51 -6.22 26.97
CA LEU A 176 -6.23 -5.58 26.69
C LEU A 176 -5.10 -6.40 27.32
N MET A 177 -4.10 -6.78 26.53
CA MET A 177 -3.06 -7.72 26.91
C MET A 177 -1.66 -7.15 26.68
N CYS A 178 -0.68 -7.63 27.48
CA CYS A 178 0.74 -7.37 27.25
C CYS A 178 1.34 -8.55 26.48
N PRO A 179 2.13 -8.34 25.42
CA PRO A 179 2.74 -9.43 24.65
C PRO A 179 3.73 -10.29 25.45
N ASP A 180 4.35 -9.74 26.50
CA ASP A 180 5.23 -10.50 27.41
C ASP A 180 4.47 -11.58 28.20
N GLU A 181 3.20 -11.29 28.56
CA GLU A 181 2.31 -12.18 29.31
C GLU A 181 1.48 -13.10 28.39
N CYS A 182 1.13 -12.59 27.22
CA CYS A 182 0.25 -13.22 26.23
C CYS A 182 1.00 -13.42 24.90
N GLN A 183 2.04 -14.26 24.92
CA GLN A 183 2.92 -14.48 23.78
C GLN A 183 2.21 -15.15 22.59
N GLY A 184 2.66 -14.85 21.38
CA GLY A 184 2.23 -15.53 20.14
C GLY A 184 0.95 -14.98 19.48
N LEU A 185 0.26 -14.00 20.08
CA LEU A 185 -0.95 -13.40 19.49
C LEU A 185 -0.68 -12.79 18.09
N SER A 186 0.46 -12.11 17.94
CA SER A 186 0.87 -11.54 16.64
C SER A 186 1.46 -12.56 15.67
N ASP A 187 1.71 -13.80 16.10
CA ASP A 187 2.27 -14.89 15.30
C ASP A 187 1.20 -15.84 14.73
N CYS A 188 -0.08 -15.56 14.99
CA CYS A 188 -1.21 -16.34 14.48
C CYS A 188 -2.35 -15.42 14.02
N TRP A 189 -3.28 -15.95 13.23
CA TRP A 189 -4.41 -15.22 12.66
C TRP A 189 -5.64 -16.12 12.54
N GLY A 190 -6.81 -15.52 12.31
CA GLY A 190 -8.09 -16.22 12.18
C GLY A 190 -8.44 -17.07 13.40
N GLU A 191 -8.95 -18.28 13.16
CA GLU A 191 -9.40 -19.20 14.22
C GLU A 191 -8.29 -19.53 15.25
N LYS A 192 -7.03 -19.60 14.81
CA LYS A 192 -5.89 -19.84 15.73
C LYS A 192 -5.68 -18.67 16.69
N PHE A 193 -5.83 -17.44 16.18
CA PHE A 193 -5.78 -16.23 17.01
C PHE A 193 -6.95 -16.19 17.98
N GLU A 194 -8.17 -16.48 17.50
CA GLU A 194 -9.36 -16.49 18.34
C GLU A 194 -9.25 -17.49 19.50
N ALA A 195 -8.78 -18.71 19.22
CA ALA A 195 -8.58 -19.73 20.23
C ALA A 195 -7.49 -19.34 21.26
N LEU A 196 -6.37 -18.75 20.80
CA LEU A 196 -5.30 -18.34 21.69
C LEU A 196 -5.70 -17.14 22.57
N TYR A 197 -6.35 -16.15 21.96
CA TYR A 197 -6.83 -14.96 22.66
C TYR A 197 -7.86 -15.32 23.73
N THR A 198 -8.88 -16.11 23.39
CA THR A 198 -9.91 -16.55 24.35
C THR A 198 -9.36 -17.46 25.44
N LYS A 199 -8.33 -18.27 25.14
CA LYS A 199 -7.58 -19.03 26.16
C LYS A 199 -6.94 -18.09 27.19
N TYR A 200 -6.26 -17.04 26.76
CA TYR A 200 -5.66 -16.08 27.69
C TYR A 200 -6.70 -15.33 28.53
N GLU A 201 -7.87 -15.02 27.96
CA GLU A 201 -8.99 -14.47 28.72
C GLU A 201 -9.47 -15.45 29.81
N ALA A 202 -9.64 -16.73 29.48
CA ALA A 202 -10.06 -17.77 30.42
C ALA A 202 -9.03 -18.01 31.54
N GLU A 203 -7.74 -17.82 31.24
CA GLU A 203 -6.64 -17.89 32.21
C GLU A 203 -6.52 -16.62 33.08
N GLY A 204 -7.33 -15.58 32.84
CA GLY A 204 -7.23 -14.30 33.54
C GLY A 204 -6.00 -13.47 33.15
N LYS A 205 -5.37 -13.76 32.01
CA LYS A 205 -4.18 -13.06 31.50
C LYS A 205 -4.58 -11.87 30.66
N TYR A 206 -4.93 -10.78 31.33
CA TYR A 206 -5.19 -9.48 30.72
C TYR A 206 -4.88 -8.36 31.71
N ARG A 207 -4.59 -7.17 31.19
CA ARG A 207 -4.36 -5.95 31.98
C ARG A 207 -5.66 -5.24 32.33
N GLU A 208 -6.58 -5.19 31.37
CA GLU A 208 -7.88 -4.55 31.52
C GLU A 208 -8.90 -5.23 30.60
N GLN A 209 -10.15 -5.32 31.05
CA GLN A 209 -11.28 -5.68 30.22
C GLN A 209 -12.19 -4.47 30.04
N ILE A 210 -12.51 -4.17 28.78
CA ILE A 210 -13.32 -3.01 28.40
C ILE A 210 -14.46 -3.45 27.48
N SER A 211 -15.46 -2.59 27.27
CA SER A 211 -16.36 -2.78 26.12
C SER A 211 -15.57 -2.61 24.82
N ALA A 212 -15.72 -3.54 23.86
CA ALA A 212 -15.12 -3.41 22.54
C ALA A 212 -15.52 -2.08 21.85
N GLN A 213 -16.77 -1.64 22.06
CA GLN A 213 -17.28 -0.38 21.52
C GLN A 213 -16.60 0.86 22.13
N LYS A 214 -16.08 0.78 23.36
CA LYS A 214 -15.28 1.86 23.97
C LYS A 214 -14.00 2.11 23.17
N LEU A 215 -13.30 1.03 22.78
CA LEU A 215 -12.11 1.14 21.95
C LEU A 215 -12.48 1.60 20.53
N TRP A 216 -13.55 1.05 19.95
CA TRP A 216 -14.05 1.49 18.65
C TRP A 216 -14.33 3.00 18.60
N HIS A 217 -15.01 3.54 19.62
CA HIS A 217 -15.27 4.98 19.72
C HIS A 217 -13.97 5.79 19.77
N ALA A 218 -12.95 5.34 20.51
CA ALA A 218 -11.65 6.01 20.56
C ALA A 218 -10.93 6.00 19.19
N ILE A 219 -11.06 4.90 18.42
CA ILE A 219 -10.52 4.80 17.05
C ILE A 219 -11.19 5.84 16.15
N VAL A 220 -12.53 5.90 16.16
CA VAL A 220 -13.30 6.85 15.36
C VAL A 220 -12.96 8.30 15.72
N VAL A 221 -12.86 8.62 17.02
CA VAL A 221 -12.46 9.96 17.48
C VAL A 221 -11.07 10.32 16.97
N SER A 222 -10.10 9.41 17.04
CA SER A 222 -8.76 9.64 16.48
C SER A 222 -8.81 9.92 14.97
N GLN A 223 -9.60 9.17 14.22
CA GLN A 223 -9.76 9.34 12.78
C GLN A 223 -10.40 10.67 12.41
N ILE A 224 -11.43 11.11 13.14
CA ILE A 224 -12.06 12.41 12.94
C ILE A 224 -11.05 13.54 13.19
N GLU A 225 -10.24 13.44 14.25
CA GLU A 225 -9.29 14.49 14.61
C GLU A 225 -8.05 14.55 13.70
N THR A 226 -7.60 13.40 13.17
CA THR A 226 -6.27 13.28 12.56
C THR A 226 -6.24 12.61 11.18
N GLY A 227 -7.34 12.02 10.73
CA GLY A 227 -7.39 11.14 9.57
C GLY A 227 -6.75 9.75 9.78
N THR A 228 -6.30 9.43 10.99
CA THR A 228 -5.60 8.19 11.34
C THR A 228 -6.12 7.62 12.69
N PRO A 229 -5.96 6.32 13.00
CA PRO A 229 -5.09 5.33 12.35
C PRO A 229 -5.64 4.81 11.01
N TYR A 230 -4.73 4.31 10.17
CA TYR A 230 -5.08 3.45 9.04
C TYR A 230 -5.75 2.17 9.53
N MET A 231 -6.65 1.61 8.71
CA MET A 231 -7.44 0.43 9.05
C MET A 231 -7.05 -0.73 8.16
N LEU A 232 -6.40 -1.75 8.70
CA LEU A 232 -6.05 -2.96 7.96
C LEU A 232 -6.56 -4.19 8.70
N TYR A 233 -7.15 -5.11 7.97
CA TYR A 233 -7.76 -6.32 8.52
C TYR A 233 -6.78 -7.49 8.43
N LYS A 234 -6.14 -7.81 9.55
CA LYS A 234 -5.08 -8.83 9.70
C LYS A 234 -5.46 -10.15 9.07
N ASP A 235 -6.66 -10.65 9.39
CA ASP A 235 -7.09 -11.97 8.98
C ASP A 235 -7.42 -12.01 7.49
N ALA A 236 -8.00 -10.93 6.94
CA ALA A 236 -8.19 -10.80 5.50
C ALA A 236 -6.85 -10.77 4.75
N CYS A 237 -5.86 -10.03 5.27
CA CYS A 237 -4.53 -9.92 4.69
C CYS A 237 -3.81 -11.28 4.68
N ASN A 238 -3.83 -12.00 5.80
CA ASN A 238 -3.17 -13.30 5.93
C ASN A 238 -3.87 -14.39 5.11
N ARG A 239 -5.20 -14.48 5.20
CA ARG A 239 -6.01 -15.51 4.52
C ARG A 239 -5.92 -15.43 2.98
N LYS A 240 -5.65 -14.24 2.45
CA LYS A 240 -5.69 -13.94 1.01
C LYS A 240 -4.33 -13.48 0.47
N SER A 241 -3.24 -13.89 1.12
CA SER A 241 -1.88 -13.64 0.64
C SER A 241 -1.30 -14.91 0.00
N ASN A 242 -0.62 -14.74 -1.13
CA ASN A 242 0.19 -15.83 -1.68
C ASN A 242 1.43 -16.15 -0.83
N GLN A 243 1.80 -15.27 0.09
CA GLN A 243 2.89 -15.48 1.05
C GLN A 243 2.43 -16.14 2.35
N GLN A 244 1.18 -16.60 2.47
CA GLN A 244 0.70 -17.26 3.70
C GLN A 244 1.46 -18.55 4.06
N ASN A 245 2.24 -19.11 3.13
CA ASN A 245 3.12 -20.24 3.38
C ASN A 245 4.38 -19.87 4.19
N LEU A 246 4.73 -18.59 4.30
CA LEU A 246 5.91 -18.12 5.02
C LEU A 246 5.67 -17.97 6.53
N GLY A 247 4.43 -17.65 6.91
CA GLY A 247 4.04 -17.39 8.28
C GLY A 247 3.00 -16.29 8.37
N THR A 248 2.76 -15.80 9.59
CA THR A 248 1.82 -14.71 9.84
C THR A 248 2.45 -13.37 9.41
N ILE A 249 1.77 -12.68 8.50
CA ILE A 249 2.07 -11.30 8.10
C ILE A 249 1.59 -10.36 9.20
N LYS A 250 2.48 -9.47 9.65
CA LYS A 250 2.30 -8.64 10.85
C LYS A 250 2.01 -7.16 10.58
N SER A 251 2.18 -6.69 9.35
CA SER A 251 1.94 -5.28 9.01
C SER A 251 1.75 -5.10 7.51
N SER A 252 1.45 -3.87 7.13
CA SER A 252 1.66 -3.37 5.78
C SER A 252 2.81 -2.35 5.77
N ASN A 253 3.08 -1.74 4.63
CA ASN A 253 3.99 -0.60 4.48
C ASN A 253 3.34 0.75 4.84
N LEU A 254 4.11 1.84 4.71
CA LEU A 254 3.68 3.23 4.90
C LEU A 254 2.32 3.59 4.26
N CYS A 255 2.04 3.10 3.05
CA CYS A 255 0.88 3.51 2.25
C CYS A 255 -0.24 2.46 2.19
N THR A 256 -0.15 1.41 3.02
CA THR A 256 -1.20 0.39 3.23
C THR A 256 -1.48 -0.59 2.08
N GLU A 257 -0.74 -0.50 0.96
CA GLU A 257 -0.95 -1.33 -0.23
C GLU A 257 -0.13 -2.63 -0.26
N ILE A 258 0.97 -2.70 0.51
CA ILE A 258 1.89 -3.84 0.50
C ILE A 258 1.66 -4.75 1.69
N ILE A 259 1.26 -5.98 1.40
CA ILE A 259 1.04 -7.05 2.39
C ILE A 259 2.10 -8.13 2.17
N GLU A 260 3.28 -7.91 2.75
CA GLU A 260 4.43 -8.80 2.63
C GLU A 260 4.89 -9.33 4.00
N TYR A 261 5.38 -10.55 4.00
CA TYR A 261 5.94 -11.21 5.18
C TYR A 261 7.24 -10.52 5.65
N THR A 262 7.45 -10.55 6.97
CA THR A 262 8.67 -10.04 7.62
C THR A 262 9.12 -11.04 8.67
N ALA A 263 10.43 -11.14 8.87
CA ALA A 263 11.08 -12.01 9.85
C ALA A 263 12.30 -11.32 10.45
N PRO A 264 12.93 -11.84 11.52
CA PRO A 264 14.15 -11.26 12.07
C PRO A 264 15.29 -11.09 11.03
N ASP A 265 15.38 -11.98 10.04
CA ASP A 265 16.35 -11.94 8.95
C ASP A 265 15.78 -11.41 7.62
N GLU A 266 14.53 -10.93 7.61
CA GLU A 266 13.83 -10.48 6.40
C GLU A 266 13.11 -9.15 6.61
N ILE A 267 13.61 -8.12 5.91
CA ILE A 267 12.90 -6.84 5.75
C ILE A 267 12.23 -6.88 4.39
N ALA A 268 10.91 -6.86 4.34
CA ALA A 268 10.19 -6.91 3.06
C ALA A 268 10.43 -5.62 2.26
N VAL A 269 10.46 -5.73 0.93
CA VAL A 269 10.84 -4.64 0.02
C VAL A 269 9.91 -4.66 -1.18
N CYS A 270 9.32 -3.51 -1.49
CA CYS A 270 8.46 -3.39 -2.65
C CYS A 270 9.06 -2.56 -3.79
N ASN A 271 8.93 -3.11 -5.00
CA ASN A 271 9.35 -2.54 -6.28
C ASN A 271 8.09 -2.12 -7.04
N LEU A 272 7.94 -0.83 -7.29
CA LEU A 272 6.65 -0.22 -7.66
C LEU A 272 6.68 0.41 -9.06
N ALA A 273 5.60 0.20 -9.81
CA ALA A 273 5.29 0.93 -11.03
C ALA A 273 3.78 1.09 -11.20
N SER A 274 3.34 2.15 -11.89
CA SER A 274 1.93 2.43 -12.14
C SER A 274 1.62 2.56 -13.62
N ILE A 275 0.60 1.84 -14.08
CA ILE A 275 0.11 1.87 -15.47
C ILE A 275 -0.91 3.02 -15.62
N ALA A 276 -0.76 3.84 -16.65
CA ALA A 276 -1.69 4.93 -16.96
C ALA A 276 -2.91 4.37 -17.71
N VAL A 277 -3.96 3.98 -16.98
CA VAL A 277 -5.07 3.21 -17.55
C VAL A 277 -5.94 4.01 -18.52
N ASN A 278 -5.85 5.34 -18.50
CA ASN A 278 -6.47 6.23 -19.48
C ASN A 278 -5.87 6.09 -20.89
N MET A 279 -4.61 5.68 -21.01
CA MET A 279 -3.92 5.54 -22.31
C MET A 279 -4.44 4.38 -23.17
N PHE A 280 -5.29 3.52 -22.62
CA PHE A 280 -5.86 2.37 -23.32
C PHE A 280 -7.30 2.61 -23.79
N VAL A 281 -7.86 3.79 -23.54
CA VAL A 281 -9.09 4.24 -24.20
C VAL A 281 -8.76 4.51 -25.67
N LYS A 282 -9.47 3.86 -26.60
CA LYS A 282 -9.21 4.03 -28.03
C LYS A 282 -9.60 5.43 -28.51
N PRO A 283 -9.07 5.89 -29.67
CA PRO A 283 -9.41 7.20 -30.23
C PRO A 283 -10.90 7.42 -30.48
N ASP A 284 -11.69 6.35 -30.61
CA ASP A 284 -13.14 6.39 -30.74
C ASP A 284 -13.86 6.85 -29.46
N ARG A 285 -13.16 6.90 -28.32
CA ARG A 285 -13.70 7.21 -26.97
C ARG A 285 -14.87 6.31 -26.56
N LYS A 286 -14.94 5.10 -27.12
CA LYS A 286 -16.03 4.14 -26.89
C LYS A 286 -15.51 2.77 -26.48
N THR A 287 -14.30 2.41 -26.88
CA THR A 287 -13.74 1.08 -26.63
C THR A 287 -12.43 1.16 -25.85
N TYR A 288 -12.13 0.09 -25.13
CA TYR A 288 -10.96 -0.05 -24.29
C TYR A 288 -10.04 -1.17 -24.80
N ASP A 289 -8.74 -0.92 -24.89
CA ASP A 289 -7.77 -1.87 -25.45
C ASP A 289 -7.12 -2.76 -24.38
N PHE A 290 -7.85 -3.81 -23.98
CA PHE A 290 -7.36 -4.79 -23.02
C PHE A 290 -6.14 -5.58 -23.51
N LYS A 291 -5.98 -5.78 -24.82
CA LYS A 291 -4.82 -6.50 -25.36
C LYS A 291 -3.56 -5.69 -25.16
N ARG A 292 -3.61 -4.40 -25.51
CA ARG A 292 -2.49 -3.48 -25.30
C ARG A 292 -2.19 -3.28 -23.82
N LEU A 293 -3.22 -3.22 -22.96
CA LEU A 293 -3.03 -3.20 -21.49
C LEU A 293 -2.26 -4.43 -21.01
N LYS A 294 -2.67 -5.64 -21.43
CA LYS A 294 -1.95 -6.88 -21.09
C LYS A 294 -0.48 -6.82 -21.52
N GLU A 295 -0.20 -6.42 -22.76
CA GLU A 295 1.17 -6.30 -23.28
C GLU A 295 2.04 -5.38 -22.43
N VAL A 296 1.55 -4.18 -22.13
CA VAL A 296 2.26 -3.20 -21.29
C VAL A 296 2.47 -3.77 -19.89
N THR A 297 1.47 -4.42 -19.30
CA THR A 297 1.62 -5.06 -17.98
C THR A 297 2.72 -6.12 -17.97
N LYS A 298 2.85 -6.92 -19.03
CA LYS A 298 3.94 -7.91 -19.15
C LYS A 298 5.31 -7.22 -19.15
N THR A 299 5.45 -6.12 -19.89
CA THR A 299 6.70 -5.34 -19.91
C THR A 299 7.01 -4.75 -18.53
N VAL A 300 6.02 -4.16 -17.84
CA VAL A 300 6.17 -3.65 -16.47
C VAL A 300 6.61 -4.76 -15.51
N THR A 301 6.01 -5.94 -15.61
CA THR A 301 6.37 -7.12 -14.80
C THR A 301 7.84 -7.51 -14.99
N ARG A 302 8.31 -7.60 -16.25
CA ARG A 302 9.72 -7.89 -16.55
C ARG A 302 10.65 -6.80 -16.02
N ASN A 303 10.26 -5.54 -16.13
CA ASN A 303 11.05 -4.41 -15.64
C ASN A 303 11.21 -4.47 -14.12
N LEU A 304 10.13 -4.65 -13.38
CA LEU A 304 10.15 -4.76 -11.92
C LEU A 304 10.93 -6.01 -11.47
N ASN A 305 10.82 -7.13 -12.17
CA ASN A 305 11.62 -8.31 -11.86
C ASN A 305 13.13 -8.06 -12.07
N LYS A 306 13.53 -7.35 -13.13
CA LYS A 306 14.94 -6.94 -13.32
C LYS A 306 15.41 -5.99 -12.23
N ILE A 307 14.55 -5.06 -11.78
CA ILE A 307 14.84 -4.11 -10.69
C ILE A 307 15.28 -4.83 -9.41
N ILE A 308 14.67 -5.97 -9.07
CA ILE A 308 15.05 -6.77 -7.90
C ILE A 308 16.54 -7.13 -7.94
N ASP A 309 17.06 -7.53 -9.11
CA ASP A 309 18.44 -8.02 -9.20
C ASP A 309 19.48 -6.88 -9.23
N ILE A 310 19.12 -5.70 -9.74
CA ILE A 310 20.03 -4.55 -9.87
C ILE A 310 19.95 -3.56 -8.70
N ASN A 311 18.92 -3.68 -7.85
CA ASN A 311 18.69 -2.74 -6.77
C ASN A 311 19.83 -2.77 -5.74
N TYR A 312 20.27 -1.59 -5.32
CA TYR A 312 21.14 -1.45 -4.16
C TYR A 312 20.30 -1.55 -2.88
N TYR A 313 20.51 -2.62 -2.11
CA TYR A 313 19.84 -2.81 -0.83
C TYR A 313 20.67 -2.18 0.30
N PRO A 314 20.09 -1.29 1.12
CA PRO A 314 20.80 -0.66 2.22
C PRO A 314 21.12 -1.62 3.38
N LEU A 315 20.40 -2.74 3.47
CA LEU A 315 20.49 -3.75 4.54
C LEU A 315 20.43 -5.14 3.92
N GLU A 316 21.16 -6.11 4.48
CA GLU A 316 21.19 -7.47 3.93
C GLU A 316 19.86 -8.20 4.12
N GLN A 317 19.15 -7.95 5.22
CA GLN A 317 17.80 -8.51 5.47
C GLN A 317 16.82 -8.10 4.36
N ALA A 318 16.98 -6.89 3.81
CA ALA A 318 16.16 -6.39 2.72
C ALA A 318 16.47 -7.12 1.39
N ARG A 319 17.76 -7.39 1.15
CA ARG A 319 18.22 -8.18 0.01
C ARG A 319 17.75 -9.63 0.12
N ASN A 320 17.89 -10.23 1.30
CA ASN A 320 17.48 -11.61 1.59
C ASN A 320 15.99 -11.82 1.26
N SER A 321 15.11 -10.98 1.83
CA SER A 321 13.67 -11.07 1.58
C SER A 321 13.32 -10.94 0.08
N ASN A 322 13.83 -9.90 -0.58
CA ASN A 322 13.46 -9.63 -1.96
C ASN A 322 14.03 -10.68 -2.93
N MET A 323 15.23 -11.22 -2.68
CA MET A 323 15.79 -12.32 -3.49
C MET A 323 15.05 -13.64 -3.28
N ARG A 324 14.53 -13.90 -2.07
CA ARG A 324 13.80 -15.13 -1.75
C ARG A 324 12.40 -15.17 -2.36
N HIS A 325 11.64 -14.08 -2.21
CA HIS A 325 10.20 -14.05 -2.55
C HIS A 325 9.91 -13.30 -3.83
N ARG A 326 10.80 -12.37 -4.23
CA ARG A 326 10.72 -11.58 -5.44
C ARG A 326 9.39 -10.84 -5.66
N PRO A 327 8.79 -10.20 -4.64
CA PRO A 327 7.53 -9.49 -4.82
C PRO A 327 7.70 -8.23 -5.68
N ILE A 328 6.66 -7.92 -6.44
CA ILE A 328 6.54 -6.67 -7.18
C ILE A 328 5.15 -6.07 -6.93
N GLY A 329 5.03 -4.75 -7.06
CA GLY A 329 3.77 -4.03 -6.89
C GLY A 329 3.41 -3.21 -8.12
N ILE A 330 2.57 -3.78 -8.98
CA ILE A 330 1.97 -3.08 -10.11
C ILE A 330 0.68 -2.41 -9.66
N GLY A 331 0.62 -1.10 -9.86
CA GLY A 331 -0.57 -0.29 -9.62
C GLY A 331 -1.08 0.36 -10.89
N ILE A 332 -2.07 1.23 -10.72
CA ILE A 332 -2.65 2.03 -11.80
C ILE A 332 -2.67 3.50 -11.43
N GLN A 333 -2.91 4.36 -12.40
CA GLN A 333 -3.25 5.77 -12.24
C GLN A 333 -4.18 6.20 -13.38
N GLY A 334 -4.98 7.23 -13.15
CA GLY A 334 -5.90 7.76 -14.15
C GLY A 334 -7.13 6.88 -14.40
N LEU A 335 -7.63 6.18 -13.37
CA LEU A 335 -8.88 5.42 -13.49
C LEU A 335 -10.07 6.35 -13.75
N ALA A 336 -10.17 7.44 -12.99
CA ALA A 336 -11.22 8.44 -13.21
C ALA A 336 -11.11 9.09 -14.59
N ASP A 337 -9.90 9.38 -15.08
CA ASP A 337 -9.70 9.86 -16.45
C ASP A 337 -10.22 8.86 -17.50
N ALA A 338 -9.97 7.56 -17.32
CA ALA A 338 -10.46 6.53 -18.22
C ALA A 338 -11.99 6.51 -18.27
N PHE A 339 -12.65 6.63 -17.12
CA PHE A 339 -14.11 6.71 -17.03
C PHE A 339 -14.66 7.98 -17.70
N ILE A 340 -14.06 9.14 -17.44
CA ILE A 340 -14.47 10.41 -18.07
C ILE A 340 -14.31 10.34 -19.60
N LEU A 341 -13.18 9.81 -20.09
CA LEU A 341 -12.93 9.65 -21.51
C LEU A 341 -13.95 8.72 -22.20
N LEU A 342 -14.44 7.71 -21.49
CA LEU A 342 -15.47 6.78 -21.95
C LEU A 342 -16.91 7.24 -21.66
N ARG A 343 -17.08 8.43 -21.07
CA ARG A 343 -18.38 8.99 -20.67
C ARG A 343 -19.14 8.11 -19.66
N MET A 344 -18.41 7.51 -18.73
CA MET A 344 -18.96 6.66 -17.67
C MET A 344 -18.94 7.41 -16.32
N PRO A 345 -20.09 7.65 -15.67
CA PRO A 345 -20.13 8.06 -14.27
C PRO A 345 -19.36 7.07 -13.40
N PHE A 346 -18.62 7.55 -12.41
CA PHE A 346 -17.75 6.71 -11.60
C PHE A 346 -18.50 5.57 -10.88
N ASP A 347 -19.75 5.82 -10.49
CA ASP A 347 -20.65 4.90 -9.78
C ASP A 347 -21.59 4.09 -10.70
N SER A 348 -21.41 4.18 -12.03
CA SER A 348 -22.21 3.42 -13.01
C SER A 348 -21.85 1.93 -13.04
N GLU A 349 -22.80 1.09 -13.50
CA GLU A 349 -22.56 -0.35 -13.69
C GLU A 349 -21.48 -0.62 -14.75
N GLU A 350 -21.42 0.23 -15.78
CA GLU A 350 -20.41 0.17 -16.83
C GLU A 350 -19.01 0.47 -16.28
N ALA A 351 -18.86 1.49 -15.44
CA ALA A 351 -17.60 1.80 -14.76
C ALA A 351 -17.18 0.66 -13.82
N ALA A 352 -18.12 0.08 -13.06
CA ALA A 352 -17.85 -1.07 -12.20
C ALA A 352 -17.37 -2.30 -12.99
N LYS A 353 -17.98 -2.58 -14.15
CA LYS A 353 -17.56 -3.66 -15.05
C LYS A 353 -16.17 -3.38 -15.65
N LEU A 354 -15.93 -2.17 -16.12
CA LEU A 354 -14.63 -1.80 -16.67
C LEU A 354 -13.52 -1.88 -15.61
N ASN A 355 -13.80 -1.43 -14.38
CA ASN A 355 -12.89 -1.57 -13.25
C ASN A 355 -12.47 -3.04 -13.06
N GLN A 356 -13.44 -3.96 -13.01
CA GLN A 356 -13.14 -5.39 -12.92
C GLN A 356 -12.28 -5.87 -14.09
N GLN A 357 -12.63 -5.54 -15.33
CA GLN A 357 -11.92 -5.98 -16.53
C GLN A 357 -10.49 -5.43 -16.62
N VAL A 358 -10.25 -4.18 -16.19
CA VAL A 358 -8.92 -3.56 -16.12
C VAL A 358 -8.04 -4.35 -15.15
N PHE A 359 -8.51 -4.58 -13.92
CA PHE A 359 -7.72 -5.31 -12.92
C PHE A 359 -7.54 -6.79 -13.25
N GLU A 360 -8.54 -7.44 -13.85
CA GLU A 360 -8.41 -8.80 -14.39
C GLU A 360 -7.32 -8.88 -15.45
N THR A 361 -7.29 -7.91 -16.37
CA THR A 361 -6.29 -7.84 -17.44
C THR A 361 -4.87 -7.64 -16.90
N ILE A 362 -4.71 -6.73 -15.94
CA ILE A 362 -3.40 -6.48 -15.31
C ILE A 362 -2.95 -7.73 -14.54
N TYR A 363 -3.84 -8.36 -13.77
CA TYR A 363 -3.47 -9.56 -13.02
C TYR A 363 -3.10 -10.71 -13.95
N TYR A 364 -3.87 -10.93 -15.01
CA TYR A 364 -3.60 -11.94 -16.02
C TYR A 364 -2.26 -11.71 -16.73
N GLY A 365 -2.02 -10.49 -17.22
CA GLY A 365 -0.77 -10.13 -17.89
C GLY A 365 0.45 -10.27 -16.98
N ALA A 366 0.33 -9.86 -15.72
CA ALA A 366 1.42 -9.99 -14.74
C ALA A 366 1.73 -11.46 -14.41
N LEU A 367 0.71 -12.30 -14.22
CA LEU A 367 0.89 -13.74 -14.00
C LEU A 367 1.50 -14.42 -15.23
N GLU A 368 1.03 -14.09 -16.43
CA GLU A 368 1.57 -14.63 -17.68
C GLU A 368 3.06 -14.31 -17.83
N ALA A 369 3.45 -13.05 -17.64
CA ALA A 369 4.87 -12.66 -17.68
C ALA A 369 5.69 -13.30 -16.55
N SER A 370 5.14 -13.43 -15.35
CA SER A 370 5.84 -14.07 -14.23
C SER A 370 6.03 -15.58 -14.45
N CYS A 371 5.08 -16.24 -15.12
CA CYS A 371 5.17 -17.63 -15.55
C CYS A 371 6.22 -17.81 -16.67
N GLU A 372 6.25 -16.91 -17.65
CA GLU A 372 7.28 -16.91 -18.71
C GLU A 372 8.70 -16.72 -18.14
N LEU A 373 8.83 -15.84 -17.13
CA LEU A 373 10.08 -15.68 -16.40
C LEU A 373 10.45 -16.93 -15.60
N ALA A 374 9.49 -17.62 -15.00
CA ALA A 374 9.74 -18.85 -14.25
C ALA A 374 10.15 -20.01 -15.17
N GLU A 375 9.58 -20.10 -16.38
CA GLU A 375 10.00 -21.09 -17.37
C GLU A 375 11.48 -20.93 -17.74
N ARG A 376 11.98 -19.69 -17.83
CA ARG A 376 13.37 -19.37 -18.13
C ARG A 376 14.30 -19.49 -16.91
N ASP A 377 13.91 -18.88 -15.79
CA ASP A 377 14.78 -18.61 -14.64
C ASP A 377 14.44 -19.44 -13.39
N GLN A 378 13.48 -20.36 -13.50
CA GLN A 378 12.84 -21.10 -12.41
C GLN A 378 11.91 -20.24 -11.53
N PRO A 379 10.96 -20.85 -10.79
CA PRO A 379 10.15 -20.12 -9.80
C PRO A 379 10.98 -19.40 -8.74
N TYR A 380 10.37 -18.47 -7.99
CA TYR A 380 11.02 -17.89 -6.81
C TYR A 380 11.26 -18.96 -5.73
N SER A 381 12.24 -18.73 -4.86
CA SER A 381 12.78 -19.77 -3.97
C SER A 381 11.75 -20.39 -3.01
N THR A 382 10.74 -19.61 -2.59
CA THR A 382 9.69 -20.05 -1.66
C THR A 382 8.34 -20.29 -2.36
N TYR A 383 8.37 -20.63 -3.65
CA TYR A 383 7.16 -20.91 -4.43
C TYR A 383 6.43 -22.16 -3.94
N GLU A 384 7.17 -23.23 -3.64
CA GLU A 384 6.60 -24.49 -3.20
C GLU A 384 5.81 -24.32 -1.89
N GLY A 385 4.59 -24.86 -1.87
CA GLY A 385 3.67 -24.75 -0.74
C GLY A 385 2.81 -23.48 -0.72
N SER A 386 3.12 -22.47 -1.54
CA SER A 386 2.28 -21.28 -1.74
C SER A 386 0.91 -21.67 -2.32
N PRO A 387 -0.16 -20.89 -2.10
CA PRO A 387 -1.44 -21.19 -2.74
C PRO A 387 -1.38 -21.20 -4.27
N VAL A 388 -0.55 -20.36 -4.92
CA VAL A 388 -0.39 -20.42 -6.39
C VAL A 388 0.21 -21.76 -6.84
N SER A 389 1.16 -22.35 -6.08
CA SER A 389 1.67 -23.71 -6.37
C SER A 389 0.59 -24.80 -6.29
N LYS A 390 -0.54 -24.51 -5.65
CA LYS A 390 -1.71 -25.39 -5.53
C LYS A 390 -2.83 -25.01 -6.51
N GLY A 391 -2.56 -24.14 -7.49
CA GLY A 391 -3.54 -23.68 -8.46
C GLY A 391 -4.57 -22.68 -7.93
N ILE A 392 -4.32 -22.08 -6.75
CA ILE A 392 -5.21 -21.11 -6.10
C ILE A 392 -4.67 -19.70 -6.40
N LEU A 393 -5.39 -18.95 -7.24
CA LEU A 393 -5.11 -17.56 -7.56
C LEU A 393 -5.92 -16.62 -6.66
N GLN A 394 -5.68 -15.32 -6.77
CA GLN A 394 -6.24 -14.34 -5.84
C GLN A 394 -7.77 -14.38 -5.78
N TYR A 395 -8.45 -14.41 -6.94
CA TYR A 395 -9.92 -14.46 -6.99
C TYR A 395 -10.52 -15.72 -6.36
N ASP A 396 -9.79 -16.85 -6.36
CA ASP A 396 -10.23 -18.09 -5.70
C ASP A 396 -10.28 -17.89 -4.18
N MET A 397 -9.31 -17.16 -3.60
CA MET A 397 -9.28 -16.82 -2.17
C MET A 397 -10.43 -15.89 -1.76
N TRP A 398 -10.99 -15.14 -2.72
CA TRP A 398 -12.19 -14.33 -2.54
C TRP A 398 -13.48 -15.07 -2.91
N LYS A 399 -13.41 -16.33 -3.35
CA LYS A 399 -14.55 -17.12 -3.85
C LYS A 399 -15.31 -16.40 -4.97
N LYS A 400 -14.56 -15.75 -5.88
CA LYS A 400 -15.10 -15.02 -7.03
C LYS A 400 -14.75 -15.75 -8.33
N THR A 401 -15.68 -15.70 -9.28
CA THR A 401 -15.43 -16.14 -10.66
C THR A 401 -15.09 -14.91 -11.49
N PRO A 402 -13.94 -14.88 -12.20
CA PRO A 402 -13.60 -13.79 -13.11
C PRO A 402 -14.58 -13.65 -14.29
N THR A 403 -14.48 -12.57 -15.06
CA THR A 403 -15.15 -12.48 -16.35
C THR A 403 -14.55 -13.45 -17.38
N ASP A 404 -15.23 -13.60 -18.51
CA ASP A 404 -14.80 -14.40 -19.67
C ASP A 404 -13.78 -13.69 -20.58
N LEU A 405 -13.26 -12.52 -20.16
CA LEU A 405 -12.32 -11.71 -20.96
C LEU A 405 -10.98 -12.43 -21.23
N TRP A 406 -10.53 -13.27 -20.30
CA TRP A 406 -9.26 -13.98 -20.39
C TRP A 406 -9.40 -15.46 -20.01
N ASP A 407 -8.62 -16.32 -20.67
CA ASP A 407 -8.61 -17.76 -20.40
C ASP A 407 -7.73 -18.10 -19.18
N TRP A 408 -8.35 -18.05 -18.00
CA TRP A 408 -7.73 -18.37 -16.72
C TRP A 408 -7.36 -19.85 -16.56
N LEU A 409 -8.07 -20.76 -17.25
CA LEU A 409 -7.79 -22.19 -17.18
C LEU A 409 -6.45 -22.47 -17.87
N ALA A 410 -6.28 -21.98 -19.09
CA ALA A 410 -5.02 -22.11 -19.83
C ALA A 410 -3.84 -21.47 -19.08
N LEU A 411 -4.06 -20.34 -18.39
CA LEU A 411 -3.03 -19.72 -17.57
C LEU A 411 -2.67 -20.57 -16.34
N LYS A 412 -3.68 -21.13 -15.64
CA LYS A 412 -3.44 -22.03 -14.50
C LYS A 412 -2.68 -23.29 -14.92
N GLU A 413 -2.96 -23.85 -16.09
CA GLU A 413 -2.21 -25.00 -16.63
C GLU A 413 -0.73 -24.66 -16.89
N LYS A 414 -0.45 -23.49 -17.47
CA LYS A 414 0.94 -23.00 -17.64
C LYS A 414 1.63 -22.81 -16.30
N ILE A 415 0.97 -22.16 -15.34
CA ILE A 415 1.50 -21.96 -13.98
C ILE A 415 1.74 -23.29 -13.28
N ALA A 416 0.85 -24.27 -13.41
CA ALA A 416 1.04 -25.59 -12.82
C ALA A 416 2.28 -26.31 -13.38
N LYS A 417 2.65 -26.05 -14.64
CA LYS A 417 3.81 -26.64 -15.29
C LYS A 417 5.13 -25.92 -14.98
N HIS A 418 5.11 -24.60 -14.90
CA HIS A 418 6.33 -23.77 -14.87
C HIS A 418 6.51 -22.96 -13.59
N GLY A 419 5.48 -22.83 -12.76
CA GLY A 419 5.42 -21.93 -11.62
C GLY A 419 5.39 -20.45 -12.02
N ILE A 420 5.70 -19.56 -11.07
CA ILE A 420 5.82 -18.11 -11.30
C ILE A 420 7.08 -17.56 -10.62
N ARG A 421 7.64 -16.47 -11.18
CA ARG A 421 8.90 -15.87 -10.73
C ARG A 421 8.75 -14.89 -9.57
N ASN A 422 7.54 -14.43 -9.27
CA ASN A 422 7.28 -13.39 -8.28
C ASN A 422 6.17 -13.83 -7.33
N SER A 423 6.36 -13.70 -6.01
CA SER A 423 5.35 -14.13 -5.04
C SER A 423 4.08 -13.29 -5.06
N LEU A 424 4.22 -11.98 -5.31
CA LEU A 424 3.14 -11.00 -5.37
C LEU A 424 3.37 -10.09 -6.58
N LEU A 425 2.29 -9.55 -7.15
CA LEU A 425 2.31 -8.88 -8.45
C LEU A 425 1.64 -7.49 -8.45
N LEU A 426 0.47 -7.36 -7.82
CA LEU A 426 -0.36 -6.16 -7.88
C LEU A 426 -0.46 -5.53 -6.50
N ALA A 427 -0.28 -4.21 -6.44
CA ALA A 427 -0.48 -3.39 -5.26
C ALA A 427 -0.73 -1.95 -5.68
N PRO A 428 -1.99 -1.55 -5.95
CA PRO A 428 -2.32 -0.20 -6.34
C PRO A 428 -1.95 0.79 -5.24
N MET A 429 -0.94 1.61 -5.51
CA MET A 429 -0.35 2.56 -4.58
C MET A 429 -0.92 3.97 -4.76
N PRO A 430 -0.73 4.88 -3.78
CA PRO A 430 -0.85 6.31 -4.02
C PRO A 430 0.16 6.75 -5.09
N THR A 431 -0.32 7.38 -6.15
CA THR A 431 0.51 7.83 -7.28
C THR A 431 0.70 9.34 -7.26
N ALA A 432 0.78 9.94 -6.07
CA ALA A 432 0.75 11.39 -5.87
C ALA A 432 1.69 12.14 -6.82
N SER A 433 2.99 11.85 -6.81
CA SER A 433 3.93 12.55 -7.69
C SER A 433 3.86 12.08 -9.15
N THR A 434 3.66 10.79 -9.39
CA THR A 434 3.76 10.19 -10.73
C THR A 434 2.54 10.48 -11.60
N ALA A 435 1.33 10.49 -11.04
CA ALA A 435 0.11 10.86 -11.77
C ALA A 435 0.15 12.31 -12.20
N GLN A 436 0.73 13.19 -11.37
CA GLN A 436 0.91 14.59 -11.72
C GLN A 436 1.93 14.79 -12.84
N ILE A 437 3.02 14.01 -12.87
CA ILE A 437 3.98 14.03 -13.99
C ILE A 437 3.29 13.60 -15.29
N LEU A 438 2.41 12.60 -15.24
CA LEU A 438 1.70 12.13 -16.44
C LEU A 438 0.46 12.97 -16.80
N GLY A 439 -0.02 13.81 -15.88
CA GLY A 439 -1.22 14.63 -16.05
C GLY A 439 -2.54 13.86 -15.83
N ASN A 440 -2.52 12.83 -14.98
CA ASN A 440 -3.66 11.98 -14.66
C ASN A 440 -4.16 12.22 -13.22
N ASN A 441 -5.39 11.77 -12.92
CA ASN A 441 -5.88 11.64 -11.55
C ASN A 441 -5.13 10.51 -10.80
N GLU A 442 -5.08 10.64 -9.47
CA GLU A 442 -4.30 9.73 -8.63
C GLU A 442 -4.95 8.35 -8.54
N SER A 443 -4.13 7.31 -8.69
CA SER A 443 -4.46 5.91 -8.45
C SER A 443 -5.79 5.46 -9.08
N PHE A 444 -6.62 4.81 -8.28
CA PHE A 444 -7.99 4.41 -8.58
C PHE A 444 -9.04 5.37 -7.98
N GLU A 445 -8.63 6.57 -7.54
CA GLU A 445 -9.52 7.50 -6.85
C GLU A 445 -10.43 8.26 -7.83
N PRO A 446 -11.64 8.66 -7.40
CA PRO A 446 -12.43 9.65 -8.13
C PRO A 446 -11.74 11.03 -8.12
N TYR A 447 -12.18 11.94 -8.99
CA TYR A 447 -11.75 13.33 -8.89
C TYR A 447 -12.23 13.93 -7.57
N THR A 448 -11.29 14.43 -6.76
CA THR A 448 -11.61 15.07 -5.48
C THR A 448 -12.23 16.45 -5.66
N SER A 449 -11.88 17.14 -6.75
CA SER A 449 -12.42 18.44 -7.13
C SER A 449 -12.17 18.71 -8.63
N ASN A 450 -13.08 19.44 -9.29
CA ASN A 450 -12.84 19.93 -10.65
C ASN A 450 -11.93 21.16 -10.71
N ILE A 451 -11.74 21.86 -9.59
CA ILE A 451 -10.74 22.91 -9.46
C ILE A 451 -10.14 22.90 -8.06
N TYR A 452 -8.83 22.79 -7.96
CA TYR A 452 -8.15 22.87 -6.67
C TYR A 452 -6.89 23.72 -6.76
N THR A 453 -6.61 24.44 -5.68
CA THR A 453 -5.36 25.21 -5.55
C THR A 453 -4.29 24.29 -5.02
N ARG A 454 -3.19 24.21 -5.74
CA ARG A 454 -2.04 23.42 -5.35
C ARG A 454 -0.89 24.30 -4.92
N ARG A 455 -0.42 24.05 -3.70
CA ARG A 455 0.79 24.67 -3.14
C ARG A 455 2.02 23.82 -3.52
N VAL A 456 2.97 24.42 -4.20
CA VAL A 456 4.31 23.87 -4.43
C VAL A 456 5.34 24.85 -3.88
N LEU A 457 6.60 24.42 -3.78
CA LEU A 457 7.69 25.29 -3.28
C LEU A 457 7.82 26.60 -4.08
N SER A 458 7.39 26.62 -5.35
CA SER A 458 7.42 27.79 -6.24
C SER A 458 6.15 28.67 -6.21
N GLY A 459 5.12 28.34 -5.43
CA GLY A 459 3.90 29.15 -5.33
C GLY A 459 2.59 28.34 -5.30
N GLU A 460 1.47 29.05 -5.46
CA GLU A 460 0.13 28.45 -5.56
C GLU A 460 -0.35 28.46 -7.01
N PHE A 461 -0.79 27.30 -7.52
CA PHE A 461 -1.29 27.14 -8.88
C PHE A 461 -2.69 26.54 -8.87
N PHE A 462 -3.60 27.07 -9.68
CA PHE A 462 -4.89 26.43 -9.91
C PHE A 462 -4.72 25.24 -10.85
N VAL A 463 -5.11 24.06 -10.39
CA VAL A 463 -5.24 22.87 -11.21
C VAL A 463 -6.72 22.69 -11.52
N VAL A 464 -7.05 22.61 -12.81
CA VAL A 464 -8.42 22.46 -13.31
C VAL A 464 -8.54 21.09 -13.96
N ASN A 465 -9.69 20.43 -13.79
CA ASN A 465 -10.03 19.21 -14.53
C ASN A 465 -10.10 19.56 -16.03
N GLN A 466 -9.06 19.18 -16.78
CA GLN A 466 -8.93 19.52 -18.18
C GLN A 466 -10.02 18.85 -19.04
N HIS A 467 -10.52 17.68 -18.64
CA HIS A 467 -11.62 17.02 -19.34
C HIS A 467 -12.89 17.86 -19.28
N LEU A 468 -13.26 18.32 -18.09
CA LEU A 468 -14.42 19.19 -17.90
C LEU A 468 -14.27 20.51 -18.67
N VAL A 469 -13.09 21.13 -18.63
CA VAL A 469 -12.84 22.37 -19.40
C VAL A 469 -13.04 22.14 -20.89
N ASN A 470 -12.52 21.04 -21.43
CA ASN A 470 -12.69 20.71 -22.84
C ASN A 470 -14.18 20.50 -23.18
N ASP A 471 -14.92 19.75 -22.36
CA ASP A 471 -16.35 19.51 -22.59
C ASP A 471 -17.18 20.80 -22.53
N LEU A 472 -16.94 21.64 -21.53
CA LEU A 472 -17.62 22.94 -21.43
C LEU A 472 -17.26 23.87 -22.59
N THR A 473 -16.03 23.78 -23.10
CA THR A 473 -15.59 24.56 -24.27
C THR A 473 -16.26 24.08 -25.54
N GLU A 474 -16.33 22.76 -25.77
CA GLU A 474 -17.02 22.14 -26.91
C GLU A 474 -18.52 22.50 -26.93
N LEU A 475 -19.14 22.61 -25.75
CA LEU A 475 -20.54 23.04 -25.61
C LEU A 475 -20.74 24.57 -25.68
N GLY A 476 -19.67 25.36 -25.81
CA GLY A 476 -19.74 26.83 -25.80
C GLY A 476 -20.16 27.41 -24.45
N LEU A 477 -20.05 26.64 -23.36
CA LEU A 477 -20.43 27.03 -22.00
C LEU A 477 -19.25 27.61 -21.21
N TRP A 478 -18.01 27.33 -21.60
CA TRP A 478 -16.83 27.78 -20.85
C TRP A 478 -16.63 29.31 -20.92
N ASN A 479 -16.80 29.98 -19.78
CA ASN A 479 -16.59 31.42 -19.61
C ASN A 479 -16.22 31.75 -18.16
N ASP A 480 -15.85 33.02 -17.90
CA ASP A 480 -15.45 33.47 -16.57
C ASP A 480 -16.55 33.30 -15.50
N VAL A 481 -17.83 33.36 -15.89
CA VAL A 481 -18.96 33.16 -14.97
C VAL A 481 -19.02 31.71 -14.50
N ILE A 482 -18.96 30.74 -15.42
CA ILE A 482 -18.93 29.31 -15.09
C ILE A 482 -17.70 28.97 -14.25
N LYS A 483 -16.51 29.47 -14.63
CA LYS A 483 -15.29 29.28 -13.85
C LYS A 483 -15.44 29.77 -12.40
N ASN A 484 -15.95 30.99 -12.21
CA ASN A 484 -16.17 31.55 -10.88
C ASN A 484 -17.24 30.79 -10.09
N GLN A 485 -18.27 30.27 -10.75
CA GLN A 485 -19.27 29.42 -10.11
C GLN A 485 -18.68 28.07 -9.66
N ILE A 486 -17.80 27.45 -10.44
CA ILE A 486 -17.11 26.21 -10.03
C ILE A 486 -16.27 26.48 -8.78
N ILE A 487 -15.53 27.60 -8.75
CA ILE A 487 -14.74 28.00 -7.57
C ILE A 487 -15.65 28.25 -6.36
N ALA A 488 -16.75 28.99 -6.53
CA ALA A 488 -17.71 29.29 -5.47
C ALA A 488 -18.40 28.03 -4.90
N ASN A 489 -18.51 26.97 -5.71
CA ASN A 489 -19.05 25.67 -5.31
C ASN A 489 -17.94 24.67 -4.90
N TYR A 490 -16.75 25.15 -4.53
CA TYR A 490 -15.62 24.33 -4.10
C TYR A 490 -15.25 23.22 -5.10
N GLY A 491 -15.37 23.51 -6.40
CA GLY A 491 -15.08 22.57 -7.48
C GLY A 491 -16.24 21.67 -7.90
N SER A 492 -17.42 21.81 -7.32
CA SER A 492 -18.62 21.09 -7.76
C SER A 492 -19.32 21.81 -8.92
N ILE A 493 -19.84 21.02 -9.88
CA ILE A 493 -20.68 21.49 -10.99
C ILE A 493 -22.17 21.16 -10.81
N GLN A 494 -22.55 20.43 -9.76
CA GLN A 494 -23.92 19.90 -9.59
C GLN A 494 -24.98 21.00 -9.57
N ASN A 495 -24.69 22.07 -8.85
CA ASN A 495 -25.63 23.17 -8.60
C ASN A 495 -25.50 24.32 -9.61
N ILE A 496 -24.70 24.16 -10.67
CA ILE A 496 -24.48 25.20 -11.67
C ILE A 496 -25.57 25.12 -12.74
N PRO A 497 -26.44 26.14 -12.88
CA PRO A 497 -27.46 26.17 -13.93
C PRO A 497 -26.81 26.24 -15.31
N GLY A 498 -27.39 25.55 -16.29
CA GLY A 498 -26.90 25.55 -17.68
C GLY A 498 -25.86 24.48 -18.00
N ILE A 499 -25.26 23.82 -17.01
CA ILE A 499 -24.47 22.60 -17.22
C ILE A 499 -25.45 21.42 -17.38
N PRO A 500 -25.37 20.64 -18.48
CA PRO A 500 -26.22 19.47 -18.70
C PRO A 500 -26.05 18.38 -17.63
N ASP A 501 -27.12 17.68 -17.27
CA ASP A 501 -27.10 16.67 -16.21
C ASP A 501 -26.21 15.47 -16.55
N ASN A 502 -26.08 15.10 -17.83
CA ASN A 502 -25.16 14.05 -18.26
C ASN A 502 -23.69 14.43 -18.00
N LEU A 503 -23.33 15.72 -18.07
CA LEU A 503 -21.98 16.18 -17.74
C LEU A 503 -21.77 16.30 -16.23
N LYS A 504 -22.83 16.52 -15.45
CA LYS A 504 -22.77 16.50 -13.98
C LYS A 504 -22.55 15.10 -13.42
N GLN A 505 -23.05 14.07 -14.10
CA GLN A 505 -22.86 12.68 -13.65
C GLN A 505 -21.44 12.15 -13.89
N ILE A 506 -20.73 12.71 -14.87
CA ILE A 506 -19.35 12.36 -15.25
C ILE A 506 -18.37 13.21 -14.44
#